data_AF-C5LID9-F1
#
_entry.id   AF-C5LID9-F1
#
_cell.length_a   1.000
_cell.length_b   1.000
_cell.length_c   1.000
_cell.angle_alpha   90.00
_cell.angle_beta   90.00
_cell.angle_gamma   90.00
#
_symmetry.space_group_name_H-M   'P 1'
#
loop_
_entity.id
_entity.type
_entity.pdbx_description
1 polymer ?
#
loop_
_entity_poly.entity_id
_entity_poly.type
_entity_poly.pdbx_seq_one_letter_code
_entity_poly.pdbx_strand_id
1 'polypeptide(L)' 'FVHIATTRLETMLGDVAVAVNPKDDRFTYLIGKELVHPFIPDRKMVVIADDYVSMDFGTGC' A
#
# COMPACT_ATOMS: atom_id res chain seq x y z
N PHE A 1 -0.78 -6.31 -10.76
CA PHE A 1 -1.55 -6.53 -9.52
C PHE A 1 -0.58 -6.38 -8.36
N VAL A 2 -0.95 -5.64 -7.32
CA VAL A 2 -0.13 -5.45 -6.11
C VAL A 2 -0.74 -6.31 -5.00
N HIS A 3 0.07 -7.12 -4.33
CA HIS A 3 -0.37 -7.94 -3.22
C HIS A 3 -0.08 -7.20 -1.91
N ILE A 4 -1.13 -6.97 -1.12
CA ILE A 4 -1.05 -6.32 0.19
C ILE A 4 -1.41 -7.38 1.24
N ALA A 5 -0.50 -7.65 2.17
CA ALA A 5 -0.73 -8.51 3.31
C ALA A 5 -1.05 -7.66 4.53
N THR A 6 -2.30 -7.71 4.98
CA THR A 6 -2.72 -7.15 6.27
C THR A 6 -3.32 -8.26 7.13
N THR A 7 -3.10 -8.17 8.44
CA THR A 7 -3.76 -9.05 9.42
C THR A 7 -5.09 -8.48 9.91
N ARG A 8 -5.42 -7.23 9.56
CA ARG A 8 -6.63 -6.52 10.01
C ARG A 8 -7.43 -6.04 8.80
N LEU A 9 -8.37 -6.88 8.36
CA LEU A 9 -9.26 -6.55 7.25
C LEU A 9 -10.18 -5.37 7.57
N GLU A 10 -10.51 -5.14 8.85
CA GLU A 10 -11.38 -4.02 9.23
C GLU A 10 -10.76 -2.65 8.98
N THR A 11 -9.43 -2.52 9.05
CA THR A 11 -8.74 -1.24 8.84
C THR A 11 -8.65 -0.88 7.37
N MET A 12 -8.75 -1.88 6.47
CA MET A 12 -8.73 -1.65 5.02
C MET A 12 -9.82 -0.67 4.58
N LEU A 13 -11.02 -0.76 5.14
CA LEU A 13 -12.14 0.15 4.82
C LEU A 13 -11.87 1.63 5.16
N GLY A 14 -10.91 1.89 6.05
CA GLY A 14 -10.48 3.21 6.44
C GLY A 14 -9.24 3.71 5.69
N ASP A 15 -8.62 2.88 4.85
CA ASP A 15 -7.35 3.23 4.23
C ASP A 15 -7.52 4.34 3.19
N VAL A 16 -6.61 5.31 3.27
CA VAL A 16 -6.52 6.50 2.40
C VAL A 16 -5.24 6.45 1.55
N ALA A 17 -4.23 5.71 2.01
CA ALA A 17 -2.94 5.58 1.34
C ALA A 17 -2.31 4.21 1.62
N VAL A 18 -1.42 3.77 0.73
CA VAL A 18 -0.56 2.59 0.91
C VAL A 18 0.87 3.08 1.05
N ALA A 19 1.58 2.69 2.10
CA ALA A 19 2.94 3.11 2.35
C ALA A 19 3.92 2.04 1.90
N VAL A 20 4.83 2.35 0.98
CA VAL A 20 5.85 1.42 0.50
C VAL A 20 7.23 1.89 0.91
N ASN A 21 8.15 0.96 1.15
CA ASN A 21 9.53 1.36 1.44
C ASN A 21 10.19 1.91 0.16
N PRO A 22 10.78 3.13 0.18
CA PRO A 22 11.47 3.70 -0.99
C PRO A 22 12.70 2.89 -1.44
N LYS A 23 13.24 2.03 -0.58
CA LYS A 23 14.37 1.14 -0.87
C LYS A 23 13.93 -0.20 -1.45
N ASP A 24 12.62 -0.46 -1.54
CA ASP A 24 12.10 -1.66 -2.19
C ASP A 24 11.89 -1.38 -3.69
N ASP A 25 12.83 -1.85 -4.51
CA ASP A 25 12.78 -1.76 -5.97
C ASP A 25 11.51 -2.39 -6.58
N ARG A 26 10.84 -3.30 -5.85
CA ARG A 26 9.60 -3.97 -6.31
C ARG A 26 8.38 -3.05 -6.27
N PHE A 27 8.43 -1.96 -5.50
CA PHE A 27 7.27 -1.08 -5.29
C PHE A 27 7.55 0.40 -5.55
N THR A 28 8.81 0.78 -5.77
CA THR A 28 9.22 2.18 -6.00
C THR A 28 8.49 2.81 -7.20
N TYR A 29 8.21 2.03 -8.25
CA TYR A 29 7.48 2.51 -9.43
C TYR A 29 5.99 2.83 -9.16
N LEU A 30 5.47 2.42 -8.00
CA LEU A 30 4.10 2.70 -7.58
C LEU A 30 3.99 4.01 -6.80
N ILE A 31 5.09 4.54 -6.25
CA ILE A 31 5.08 5.76 -5.45
C ILE A 31 4.47 6.92 -6.27
N GLY A 32 3.46 7.58 -5.70
CA GLY A 32 2.70 8.65 -6.34
C GLY A 32 1.61 8.19 -7.30
N LYS A 33 1.43 6.89 -7.52
CA LYS A 33 0.28 6.36 -8.28
C LYS A 33 -0.95 6.24 -7.39
N GLU A 34 -2.11 6.37 -8.03
CA GLU A 34 -3.41 6.07 -7.43
C GLU A 34 -3.77 4.60 -7.66
N LEU A 35 -4.22 3.93 -6.61
CA LEU A 35 -4.78 2.58 -6.61
C LEU A 35 -6.27 2.66 -6.31
N VAL A 36 -7.05 1.76 -6.90
CA VAL A 36 -8.47 1.61 -6.55
C VAL A 36 -8.57 0.79 -5.28
N HIS A 37 -9.38 1.25 -4.33
CA HIS A 37 -9.61 0.56 -3.08
C HIS A 37 -10.33 -0.78 -3.34
N PRO A 38 -9.84 -1.91 -2.79
CA PRO A 38 -10.32 -3.24 -3.16
C PRO A 38 -11.81 -3.49 -2.81
N PHE A 39 -12.34 -2.79 -1.81
CA PHE A 39 -13.75 -2.93 -1.38
C PHE A 39 -14.65 -1.75 -1.75
N ILE A 40 -14.10 -0.62 -2.21
CA ILE A 40 -14.85 0.63 -2.43
C ILE A 40 -14.43 1.16 -3.81
N PRO A 41 -15.16 0.85 -4.88
CA PRO A 41 -14.72 1.11 -6.25
C PRO A 41 -14.50 2.60 -6.57
N ASP A 42 -15.22 3.51 -5.92
CA ASP A 42 -15.08 4.95 -6.11
C ASP A 42 -13.99 5.59 -5.24
N ARG A 43 -13.37 4.82 -4.34
CA ARG A 43 -12.28 5.32 -3.48
C ARG A 43 -10.93 5.02 -4.11
N LYS A 44 -10.14 6.07 -4.28
CA LYS A 44 -8.74 5.99 -4.66
C LYS A 44 -7.85 6.09 -3.44
N MET A 45 -6.77 5.34 -3.44
CA MET A 45 -5.72 5.38 -2.44
C MET A 45 -4.42 5.78 -3.12
N VAL A 46 -3.65 6.67 -2.51
CA VAL A 46 -2.34 7.06 -3.05
C VAL A 46 -1.24 6.18 -2.47
N VAL A 47 -0.26 5.82 -3.29
CA VAL A 47 0.93 5.13 -2.77
C VAL A 47 1.95 6.18 -2.33
N ILE A 48 2.33 6.15 -1.07
CA ILE A 48 3.33 7.04 -0.48
C ILE A 48 4.60 6.25 -0.15
N ALA A 49 5.74 6.93 -0.14
CA ALA A 49 7.00 6.34 0.28
C ALA A 49 7.23 6.62 1.76
N ASP A 50 7.53 5.59 2.54
CA ASP A 50 7.84 5.72 3.97
C ASP A 50 8.96 4.74 4.33
N ASP A 51 10.10 5.26 4.84
CA ASP A 51 11.25 4.44 5.18
C ASP A 51 11.09 3.64 6.48
N TYR A 52 10.06 3.95 7.27
CA TYR A 52 9.67 3.21 8.47
C TYR A 52 8.94 1.91 8.13
N VAL A 53 8.45 1.75 6.90
CA VAL A 53 7.82 0.50 6.43
C VAL A 53 8.90 -0.56 6.28
N SER A 54 8.86 -1.59 7.12
CA SER A 54 9.83 -2.67 7.05
C SER A 54 9.52 -3.61 5.89
N MET A 55 10.50 -3.86 5.01
CA MET A 55 10.36 -4.78 3.88
C MET A 55 10.15 -6.25 4.31
N ASP A 56 10.42 -6.57 5.58
CA ASP A 56 10.44 -7.92 6.14
C ASP A 56 9.09 -8.36 6.74
N PHE A 57 8.14 -7.43 6.92
CA PHE A 57 6.84 -7.70 7.52
C PHE A 57 5.74 -7.74 6.45
N GLY A 58 5.05 -8.88 6.28
CA GLY A 58 3.97 -9.01 5.29
C GLY A 58 4.47 -9.10 3.83
N THR A 59 3.89 -8.29 2.93
CA THR A 59 4.28 -8.21 1.51
C THR A 59 5.33 -7.13 1.22
N GLY A 60 5.79 -6.41 2.25
CA GLY A 60 6.76 -5.30 2.10
C GLY A 60 6.12 -3.97 1.69
N CYS A 61 4.82 -3.80 1.94
CA CYS A 61 3.99 -2.63 1.64
C CYS A 61 2.88 -2.49 2.69
#